data_AF-A0A960J885-F1
#
_entry.id   AF-A0A960J885-F1
#
_cell.length_a   1.000
_cell.length_b   1.000
_cell.length_c   1.000
_cell.angle_alpha   90.00
_cell.angle_beta   90.00
_cell.angle_gamma   90.00
#
_symmetry.space_group_name_H-M   'P 1'
#
loop_
_entity.id
_entity.type
_entity.pdbx_description
1 polymer ?
#
loop_
_entity_poly.entity_id
_entity_poly.type
_entity_poly.pdbx_seq_one_letter_code
_entity_poly.pdbx_strand_id
1 'polypeptide(L)'
;MDDAAFGALAEAFREGGAERGFARLAERWLAEKNYPALFETRLMAARVAAGLPAILNGPPEDLDPEQRAKYEQAQIAAARETGELFLRDGQIYRAWPYFRAVGDPAPVRQAIAQAKPSPEEVDGLVEIAFHEGVDPKRGFELILEHYGTCRAITNFNHFPSPEGREESALLLTRTLYADLLANLKRAVESVEGSEPQTDSIAELIEGRDWLFEGNAYYLDTSHVSSIVQMSVNLENEQTLRMA
;
A
#
# COMPACT_ATOMS: atom_id res chain seq x y z
N MET A 1 24.82 21.43 -11.12
CA MET A 1 26.09 20.69 -11.25
C MET A 1 27.19 21.73 -11.13
N ASP A 2 28.17 21.53 -10.25
CA ASP A 2 29.33 22.41 -10.21
C ASP A 2 30.33 22.06 -11.33
N ASP A 3 31.21 23.00 -11.68
CA ASP A 3 32.12 22.86 -12.81
C ASP A 3 33.15 21.74 -12.62
N ALA A 4 33.51 21.43 -11.37
CA ALA A 4 34.45 20.36 -11.03
C ALA A 4 33.84 18.97 -11.28
N ALA A 5 32.57 18.79 -10.89
CA ALA A 5 31.79 17.59 -11.16
C ALA A 5 31.64 17.32 -12.66
N PHE A 6 31.35 18.37 -13.44
CA PHE A 6 31.25 18.26 -14.88
C PHE A 6 32.60 17.90 -15.52
N GLY A 7 33.69 18.53 -15.07
CA GLY A 7 35.05 18.24 -15.52
C GLY A 7 35.46 16.78 -15.32
N ALA A 8 35.23 16.23 -14.12
CA ALA A 8 35.54 14.84 -13.80
C ALA A 8 34.71 13.85 -14.63
N LEU A 9 33.44 14.17 -14.91
CA LEU A 9 32.59 13.34 -15.77
C LEU A 9 33.09 13.37 -17.23
N ALA A 10 33.41 14.56 -17.75
CA ALA A 10 33.95 14.72 -19.10
C ALA A 10 35.30 13.99 -19.28
N GLU A 11 36.12 13.95 -18.23
CA GLU A 11 37.35 13.15 -18.21
C GLU A 11 37.08 11.65 -18.22
N ALA A 12 36.12 11.16 -17.42
CA ALA A 12 35.72 9.75 -17.42
C ALA A 12 35.22 9.27 -18.81
N PHE A 13 34.44 10.10 -19.51
CA PHE A 13 34.00 9.82 -20.88
C PHE A 13 35.16 9.86 -21.90
N ARG A 14 36.15 10.74 -21.72
CA ARG A 14 37.34 10.83 -22.60
C ARG A 14 38.29 9.66 -22.42
N GLU A 15 38.55 9.23 -21.19
CA GLU A 15 39.57 8.21 -20.90
C GLU A 15 39.06 6.77 -21.04
N GLY A 16 37.81 6.51 -20.67
CA GLY A 16 37.24 5.15 -20.67
C GLY A 16 35.99 4.96 -21.50
N GLY A 17 35.66 5.93 -22.36
CA GLY A 17 34.49 5.87 -23.22
C GLY A 17 33.16 5.92 -22.47
N ALA A 18 32.08 5.59 -23.19
CA ALA A 18 30.72 5.72 -22.67
C ALA A 18 30.45 4.81 -21.46
N GLU A 19 31.00 3.59 -21.44
CA GLU A 19 30.81 2.64 -20.35
C GLU A 19 31.31 3.21 -19.01
N ARG A 20 32.56 3.69 -18.98
CA ARG A 20 33.15 4.28 -17.77
C ARG A 20 32.46 5.59 -17.37
N GLY A 21 32.06 6.40 -18.35
CA GLY A 21 31.32 7.64 -18.12
C GLY A 21 29.98 7.40 -17.41
N PHE A 22 29.17 6.48 -17.94
CA PHE A 22 27.87 6.15 -17.33
C PHE A 22 28.02 5.42 -15.99
N ALA A 23 29.03 4.57 -15.81
CA ALA A 23 29.31 3.94 -14.52
C ALA A 23 29.59 4.99 -13.43
N ARG A 24 30.43 6.00 -13.72
CA ARG A 24 30.70 7.10 -12.79
C ARG A 24 29.46 7.95 -12.48
N LEU A 25 28.63 8.19 -13.48
CA LEU A 25 27.38 8.91 -13.29
C LEU A 25 26.40 8.13 -12.40
N ALA A 26 26.27 6.82 -12.61
CA ALA A 26 25.45 5.94 -11.80
C ALA A 26 25.93 5.88 -10.33
N GLU A 27 27.24 5.72 -10.11
CA GLU A 27 27.85 5.75 -8.76
C GLU A 27 27.50 7.04 -8.02
N ARG A 28 27.56 8.18 -8.71
CA ARG A 28 27.20 9.48 -8.13
C ARG A 28 25.72 9.54 -7.75
N TRP A 29 24.82 9.20 -8.67
CA TRP A 29 23.37 9.26 -8.38
C TRP A 29 22.97 8.31 -7.27
N LEU A 30 23.62 7.15 -7.18
CA LEU A 30 23.43 6.23 -6.07
C LEU A 30 23.90 6.84 -4.75
N ALA A 31 25.07 7.49 -4.72
CA ALA A 31 25.58 8.18 -3.52
C ALA A 31 24.69 9.35 -3.09
N GLU A 32 24.12 10.09 -4.04
CA GLU A 32 23.18 11.19 -3.79
C GLU A 32 21.73 10.70 -3.53
N LYS A 33 21.48 9.38 -3.60
CA LYS A 33 20.14 8.76 -3.55
C LYS A 33 19.16 9.35 -4.56
N ASN A 34 19.66 9.83 -5.69
CA ASN A 34 18.87 10.34 -6.80
C ASN A 34 18.51 9.18 -7.74
N TYR A 35 17.65 8.28 -7.26
CA TYR A 35 17.27 7.07 -7.99
C TYR A 35 16.57 7.33 -9.35
N PRO A 36 15.77 8.41 -9.55
CA PRO A 36 15.26 8.73 -10.88
C PRO A 36 16.37 9.07 -11.87
N ALA A 37 17.40 9.83 -11.45
CA ALA A 37 18.54 10.12 -12.33
C ALA A 37 19.40 8.87 -12.58
N LEU A 38 19.51 7.96 -11.59
CA LEU A 38 20.13 6.66 -11.78
C LEU A 38 19.39 5.84 -12.84
N PHE A 39 18.06 5.74 -12.75
CA PHE A 39 17.23 5.04 -13.73
C PHE A 39 17.49 5.54 -15.15
N GLU A 40 17.41 6.85 -15.38
CA GLU A 40 17.68 7.44 -16.70
C GLU A 40 19.11 7.15 -17.17
N THR A 41 20.10 7.23 -16.26
CA THR A 41 21.50 6.88 -16.56
C THR A 41 21.64 5.43 -17.01
N ARG A 42 20.94 4.48 -16.36
CA ARG A 42 20.92 3.07 -16.78
C ARG A 42 20.32 2.90 -18.16
N LEU A 43 19.22 3.59 -18.47
CA LEU A 43 18.58 3.53 -19.79
C LEU A 43 19.49 4.10 -20.88
N MET A 44 20.14 5.23 -20.63
CA MET A 44 21.10 5.84 -21.57
C MET A 44 22.28 4.90 -21.85
N ALA A 45 22.84 4.29 -20.79
CA ALA A 45 23.93 3.33 -20.92
C ALA A 45 23.52 2.10 -21.74
N ALA A 46 22.33 1.55 -21.48
CA ALA A 46 21.79 0.41 -22.22
C ALA A 46 21.59 0.72 -23.71
N ARG A 47 21.07 1.91 -24.04
CA ARG A 47 20.92 2.36 -25.44
C ARG A 47 22.28 2.42 -26.15
N VAL A 48 23.28 3.06 -25.53
CA VAL A 48 24.62 3.16 -26.13
C VAL A 48 25.28 1.79 -26.30
N ALA A 49 25.12 0.89 -25.33
CA ALA A 49 25.62 -0.49 -25.43
C ALA A 49 24.93 -1.28 -26.56
N ALA A 50 23.67 -0.96 -26.89
CA ALA A 50 22.93 -1.53 -28.01
C ALA A 50 23.23 -0.85 -29.36
N GLY A 51 24.17 0.11 -29.41
CA GLY A 51 24.49 0.88 -30.62
C GLY A 51 23.47 1.96 -30.96
N LEU A 52 22.56 2.29 -30.03
CA LEU A 52 21.55 3.33 -30.19
C LEU A 52 22.06 4.69 -29.66
N PRO A 53 21.49 5.81 -30.12
CA PRO A 53 21.73 7.11 -29.51
C PRO A 53 21.35 7.10 -28.02
N ALA A 54 22.14 7.79 -27.18
CA ALA A 54 21.86 7.88 -25.74
C ALA A 54 20.47 8.45 -25.43
N ILE A 55 20.00 9.35 -26.30
CA ILE A 55 18.64 9.89 -26.31
C ILE A 55 17.94 9.34 -27.55
N LEU A 56 16.90 8.54 -27.35
CA LEU A 56 16.12 7.99 -28.46
C LEU A 56 15.15 9.07 -28.96
N ASN A 57 15.27 9.43 -30.24
CA ASN A 57 14.35 10.35 -30.91
C ASN A 57 13.36 9.53 -31.74
N GLY A 58 12.34 8.98 -31.09
CA GLY A 58 11.31 8.16 -31.74
C GLY A 58 10.76 7.05 -30.83
N PRO A 59 9.66 6.40 -31.25
CA PRO A 59 9.07 5.28 -30.52
C PRO A 59 10.00 4.06 -30.55
N PRO A 60 10.20 3.32 -29.43
CA PRO A 60 10.95 2.06 -29.40
C PRO A 60 10.45 0.99 -30.40
N GLU A 61 9.20 1.12 -30.84
CA GLU A 61 8.54 0.28 -31.84
C GLU A 61 9.17 0.39 -33.24
N ASP A 62 9.99 1.41 -33.49
CA ASP A 62 10.74 1.57 -34.75
C ASP A 62 12.11 0.84 -34.72
N LEU A 63 12.55 0.37 -33.55
CA LEU A 63 13.79 -0.39 -33.41
C LEU A 63 13.66 -1.79 -34.02
N ASP A 64 14.78 -2.34 -34.49
CA ASP A 64 14.79 -3.75 -34.91
C ASP A 64 14.44 -4.68 -33.73
N PRO A 65 13.90 -5.89 -33.99
CA PRO A 65 13.43 -6.77 -32.92
C PRO A 65 14.49 -7.15 -31.88
N GLU A 66 15.75 -7.26 -32.28
CA GLU A 66 16.84 -7.65 -31.36
C GLU A 66 17.23 -6.49 -30.45
N GLN A 67 17.38 -5.29 -31.02
CA GLN A 67 17.63 -4.06 -30.27
C GLN A 67 16.50 -3.75 -29.31
N ARG A 68 15.24 -3.92 -29.75
CA ARG A 68 14.06 -3.72 -28.92
C ARG A 68 14.06 -4.66 -27.72
N ALA A 69 14.24 -5.95 -27.94
CA ALA A 69 14.26 -6.94 -26.86
C ALA A 69 15.36 -6.65 -25.82
N LYS A 70 16.57 -6.28 -26.27
CA LYS A 70 17.67 -5.90 -25.36
C LYS A 70 17.32 -4.66 -24.53
N TYR A 71 16.72 -3.67 -25.18
CA TYR A 71 16.35 -2.41 -24.53
C TYR A 71 15.20 -2.58 -23.54
N GLU A 72 14.17 -3.37 -23.87
CA GLU A 72 13.06 -3.71 -22.96
C GLU A 72 13.57 -4.47 -21.72
N GLN A 73 14.48 -5.44 -21.89
CA GLN A 73 15.11 -6.14 -20.77
C GLN A 73 15.88 -5.17 -19.86
N ALA A 74 16.62 -4.22 -20.46
CA ALA A 74 17.34 -3.21 -19.69
C ALA A 74 16.38 -2.25 -18.96
N GLN A 75 15.25 -1.89 -19.55
CA GLN A 75 14.22 -1.09 -18.90
C GLN A 75 13.63 -1.80 -17.67
N ILE A 76 13.30 -3.09 -17.82
CA ILE A 76 12.79 -3.90 -16.70
C ILE A 76 13.83 -3.98 -15.58
N ALA A 77 15.09 -4.26 -15.90
CA ALA A 77 16.17 -4.34 -14.92
C ALA A 77 16.39 -3.01 -14.19
N ALA A 78 16.43 -1.90 -14.92
CA ALA A 78 16.60 -0.56 -14.34
C ALA A 78 15.41 -0.17 -13.46
N ALA A 79 14.17 -0.49 -13.87
CA ALA A 79 12.97 -0.20 -13.10
C ALA A 79 12.97 -0.99 -11.78
N ARG A 80 13.32 -2.29 -11.82
CA ARG A 80 13.45 -3.12 -10.62
C ARG A 80 14.54 -2.60 -9.68
N GLU A 81 15.75 -2.33 -10.17
CA GLU A 81 16.85 -1.76 -9.37
C GLU A 81 16.40 -0.47 -8.66
N THR A 82 15.74 0.43 -9.41
CA THR A 82 15.29 1.73 -8.90
C THR A 82 14.18 1.56 -7.86
N GLY A 83 13.20 0.70 -8.13
CA GLY A 83 12.13 0.38 -7.19
C GLY A 83 12.66 -0.22 -5.88
N GLU A 84 13.59 -1.18 -5.97
CA GLU A 84 14.23 -1.80 -4.80
C GLU A 84 15.01 -0.78 -3.95
N LEU A 85 15.70 0.17 -4.60
CA LEU A 85 16.40 1.24 -3.90
C LEU A 85 15.44 2.15 -3.13
N PHE A 86 14.30 2.51 -3.73
CA PHE A 86 13.25 3.26 -3.02
C PHE A 86 12.66 2.48 -1.86
N LEU A 87 12.36 1.18 -2.04
CA LEU A 87 11.84 0.32 -0.96
C LEU A 87 12.84 0.21 0.21
N ARG A 88 14.13 0.06 -0.09
CA ARG A 88 15.19 -0.01 0.92
C ARG A 88 15.28 1.24 1.78
N ASP A 89 14.96 2.39 1.20
CA ASP A 89 14.89 3.68 1.89
C ASP A 89 13.51 3.99 2.49
N GLY A 90 12.57 3.03 2.50
CA GLY A 90 11.23 3.18 3.04
C GLY A 90 10.28 4.04 2.18
N GLN A 91 10.71 4.46 0.99
CA GLN A 91 9.93 5.32 0.10
C GLN A 91 8.97 4.50 -0.79
N ILE A 92 8.04 3.77 -0.17
CA ILE A 92 7.11 2.84 -0.83
C ILE A 92 6.35 3.53 -1.97
N TYR A 93 5.82 4.73 -1.72
CA TYR A 93 5.06 5.49 -2.72
C TYR A 93 5.89 5.78 -3.99
N ARG A 94 7.19 6.05 -3.84
CA ARG A 94 8.08 6.34 -4.97
C ARG A 94 8.56 5.08 -5.68
N ALA A 95 8.59 3.94 -5.00
CA ALA A 95 8.93 2.66 -5.61
C ALA A 95 7.84 2.16 -6.56
N TRP A 96 6.57 2.41 -6.21
CA TRP A 96 5.44 1.79 -6.88
C TRP A 96 5.34 2.05 -8.40
N PRO A 97 5.54 3.27 -8.94
CA PRO A 97 5.48 3.50 -10.37
C PRO A 97 6.43 2.59 -11.19
N TYR A 98 7.61 2.26 -10.64
CA TYR A 98 8.57 1.39 -11.31
C TYR A 98 8.12 -0.07 -11.33
N PHE A 99 7.60 -0.57 -10.20
CA PHE A 99 7.08 -1.94 -10.10
C PHE A 99 5.78 -2.14 -10.89
N ARG A 100 4.90 -1.13 -10.90
CA ARG A 100 3.71 -1.10 -11.76
C ARG A 100 4.09 -1.19 -13.24
N ALA A 101 5.07 -0.40 -13.68
CA ALA A 101 5.48 -0.37 -15.09
C ALA A 101 5.98 -1.74 -15.60
N VAL A 102 6.58 -2.55 -14.73
CA VAL A 102 7.06 -3.90 -15.07
C VAL A 102 6.07 -5.01 -14.70
N GLY A 103 4.89 -4.67 -14.16
CA GLY A 103 3.86 -5.63 -13.77
C GLY A 103 4.25 -6.54 -12.59
N ASP A 104 5.09 -6.07 -11.67
CA ASP A 104 5.61 -6.87 -10.55
C ASP A 104 5.28 -6.24 -9.19
N PRO A 105 4.06 -6.44 -8.67
CA PRO A 105 3.63 -5.81 -7.42
C PRO A 105 4.20 -6.48 -6.16
N ALA A 106 4.81 -7.66 -6.27
CA ALA A 106 5.18 -8.48 -5.12
C ALA A 106 6.15 -7.77 -4.13
N PRO A 107 7.20 -7.06 -4.59
CA PRO A 107 8.09 -6.33 -3.67
C PRO A 107 7.39 -5.21 -2.90
N VAL A 108 6.44 -4.52 -3.55
CA VAL A 108 5.67 -3.44 -2.92
C VAL A 108 4.66 -4.01 -1.93
N ARG A 109 3.97 -5.11 -2.28
CA ARG A 109 3.09 -5.85 -1.37
C ARG A 109 3.83 -6.24 -0.09
N GLN A 110 5.04 -6.81 -0.21
CA GLN A 110 5.85 -7.18 0.95
C GLN A 110 6.22 -5.97 1.83
N ALA A 111 6.57 -4.84 1.21
CA ALA A 111 6.90 -3.62 1.94
C ALA A 111 5.68 -3.04 2.67
N ILE A 112 4.50 -3.00 2.03
CA ILE A 112 3.23 -2.54 2.62
C ILE A 112 2.84 -3.41 3.82
N ALA A 113 2.99 -4.73 3.72
CA ALA A 113 2.67 -5.66 4.80
C ALA A 113 3.47 -5.40 6.10
N GLN A 114 4.67 -4.80 5.97
CA GLN A 114 5.55 -4.48 7.10
C GLN A 114 5.48 -3.00 7.51
N ALA A 115 4.80 -2.17 6.72
CA ALA A 115 4.75 -0.73 6.93
C ALA A 115 3.87 -0.35 8.13
N LYS A 116 4.34 0.64 8.88
CA LYS A 116 3.61 1.35 9.92
C LYS A 116 3.61 2.84 9.56
N PRO A 117 2.71 3.27 8.66
CA PRO A 117 2.73 4.64 8.16
C PRO A 117 2.39 5.64 9.27
N SER A 118 3.00 6.82 9.20
CA SER A 118 2.50 7.97 9.96
C SER A 118 1.15 8.46 9.39
N PRO A 119 0.41 9.32 10.11
CA PRO A 119 -0.81 9.93 9.58
C PRO A 119 -0.61 10.70 8.26
N GLU A 120 0.59 11.19 7.99
CA GLU A 120 0.93 11.89 6.75
C GLU A 120 1.20 10.92 5.58
N GLU A 121 1.58 9.68 5.87
CA GLU A 121 1.96 8.67 4.87
C GLU A 121 0.81 7.72 4.52
N VAL A 122 -0.19 7.59 5.42
CA VAL A 122 -1.25 6.60 5.30
C VAL A 122 -2.05 6.73 4.02
N ASP A 123 -2.37 7.95 3.57
CA ASP A 123 -3.13 8.20 2.34
C ASP A 123 -2.45 7.58 1.12
N GLY A 124 -1.13 7.78 1.00
CA GLY A 124 -0.35 7.24 -0.12
C GLY A 124 -0.25 5.71 -0.09
N LEU A 125 -0.18 5.11 1.10
CA LEU A 125 -0.18 3.65 1.24
C LEU A 125 -1.56 3.05 0.97
N VAL A 126 -2.64 3.69 1.40
CA VAL A 126 -4.01 3.25 1.14
C VAL A 126 -4.31 3.28 -0.36
N GLU A 127 -3.86 4.33 -1.07
CA GLU A 127 -4.00 4.40 -2.53
C GLU A 127 -3.38 3.17 -3.20
N ILE A 128 -2.14 2.84 -2.85
CA ILE A 128 -1.41 1.73 -3.49
C ILE A 128 -1.98 0.38 -3.05
N ALA A 129 -2.18 0.18 -1.74
CA ALA A 129 -2.59 -1.10 -1.17
C ALA A 129 -4.03 -1.44 -1.56
N PHE A 130 -4.96 -0.50 -1.33
CA PHE A 130 -6.39 -0.69 -1.53
C PHE A 130 -6.80 -0.29 -2.94
N HIS A 131 -6.77 1.00 -3.28
CA HIS A 131 -7.38 1.50 -4.53
C HIS A 131 -6.74 0.91 -5.78
N GLU A 132 -5.43 0.71 -5.77
CA GLU A 132 -4.68 0.14 -6.87
C GLU A 132 -4.48 -1.38 -6.76
N GLY A 133 -4.96 -1.99 -5.68
CA GLY A 133 -5.10 -3.44 -5.52
C GLY A 133 -3.81 -4.20 -5.23
N VAL A 134 -2.75 -3.54 -4.74
CA VAL A 134 -1.47 -4.22 -4.46
C VAL A 134 -1.58 -5.18 -3.26
N ASP A 135 -2.28 -4.74 -2.21
CA ASP A 135 -2.61 -5.54 -1.02
C ASP A 135 -3.94 -5.05 -0.43
N PRO A 136 -5.10 -5.44 -1.01
CA PRO A 136 -6.40 -4.90 -0.62
C PRO A 136 -6.74 -5.13 0.84
N LYS A 137 -6.34 -6.28 1.40
CA LYS A 137 -6.56 -6.58 2.81
C LYS A 137 -5.80 -5.62 3.71
N ARG A 138 -4.49 -5.46 3.49
CA ARG A 138 -3.69 -4.54 4.31
C ARG A 138 -4.13 -3.09 4.13
N GLY A 139 -4.51 -2.70 2.91
CA GLY A 139 -5.07 -1.38 2.64
C GLY A 139 -6.38 -1.14 3.40
N PHE A 140 -7.25 -2.15 3.50
CA PHE A 140 -8.48 -2.06 4.29
C PHE A 140 -8.22 -1.97 5.80
N GLU A 141 -7.25 -2.73 6.31
CA GLU A 141 -6.78 -2.60 7.71
C GLU A 141 -6.35 -1.16 8.02
N LEU A 142 -5.55 -0.54 7.14
CA LEU A 142 -5.12 0.86 7.29
C LEU A 142 -6.31 1.84 7.29
N ILE A 143 -7.29 1.63 6.40
CA ILE A 143 -8.50 2.46 6.36
C ILE A 143 -9.25 2.38 7.69
N LEU A 144 -9.42 1.18 8.23
CA LEU A 144 -10.13 0.97 9.48
C LEU A 144 -9.37 1.57 10.67
N GLU A 145 -8.05 1.36 10.74
CA GLU A 145 -7.18 1.86 11.81
C GLU A 145 -7.10 3.40 11.84
N HIS A 146 -7.03 4.06 10.67
CA HIS A 146 -6.74 5.50 10.60
C HIS A 146 -7.94 6.40 10.29
N TYR A 147 -8.96 5.89 9.58
CA TYR A 147 -10.14 6.70 9.21
C TYR A 147 -11.42 6.24 9.91
N GLY A 148 -11.38 5.10 10.61
CA GLY A 148 -12.49 4.58 11.41
C GLY A 148 -13.58 3.87 10.61
N THR A 149 -14.56 3.36 11.36
CA THR A 149 -15.56 2.39 10.89
C THR A 149 -16.46 2.91 9.75
N CYS A 150 -16.91 4.17 9.80
CA CYS A 150 -17.77 4.74 8.74
C CYS A 150 -17.07 4.73 7.37
N ARG A 151 -15.79 5.13 7.36
CA ARG A 151 -14.93 5.15 6.17
C ARG A 151 -14.61 3.74 5.70
N ALA A 152 -14.36 2.81 6.63
CA ALA A 152 -14.17 1.40 6.30
C ALA A 152 -15.40 0.80 5.62
N ILE A 153 -16.60 1.00 6.15
CA ILE A 153 -17.86 0.54 5.52
C ILE A 153 -18.02 1.10 4.10
N THR A 154 -17.79 2.40 3.93
CA THR A 154 -17.93 3.06 2.63
C THR A 154 -16.96 2.47 1.59
N ASN A 155 -15.72 2.22 1.98
CA ASN A 155 -14.72 1.59 1.12
C ASN A 155 -15.02 0.11 0.88
N PHE A 156 -15.54 -0.62 1.88
CA PHE A 156 -15.91 -2.03 1.73
C PHE A 156 -16.97 -2.23 0.63
N ASN A 157 -17.94 -1.33 0.54
CA ASN A 157 -18.96 -1.39 -0.52
C ASN A 157 -18.36 -1.29 -1.93
N HIS A 158 -17.21 -0.62 -2.06
CA HIS A 158 -16.47 -0.44 -3.31
C HIS A 158 -15.16 -1.25 -3.32
N PHE A 159 -15.13 -2.40 -2.63
CA PHE A 159 -13.92 -3.22 -2.53
C PHE A 159 -13.35 -3.53 -3.93
N PRO A 160 -12.05 -3.27 -4.17
CA PRO A 160 -11.45 -3.26 -5.51
C PRO A 160 -11.36 -4.64 -6.17
N SER A 161 -11.32 -5.71 -5.39
CA SER A 161 -11.19 -7.08 -5.89
C SER A 161 -11.85 -8.11 -4.95
N PRO A 162 -12.05 -9.37 -5.39
CA PRO A 162 -12.47 -10.43 -4.48
C PRO A 162 -11.42 -10.81 -3.43
N GLU A 163 -10.12 -10.68 -3.75
CA GLU A 163 -9.01 -11.04 -2.86
C GLU A 163 -9.03 -10.14 -1.62
N GLY A 164 -9.01 -10.74 -0.42
CA GLY A 164 -8.99 -10.03 0.85
C GLY A 164 -10.35 -9.49 1.31
N ARG A 165 -11.41 -9.61 0.50
CA ARG A 165 -12.74 -9.07 0.82
C ARG A 165 -13.40 -9.79 1.98
N GLU A 166 -13.34 -11.12 2.02
CA GLU A 166 -13.90 -11.89 3.14
C GLU A 166 -13.16 -11.57 4.43
N GLU A 167 -11.83 -11.60 4.44
CA GLU A 167 -11.02 -11.28 5.61
C GLU A 167 -11.29 -9.87 6.13
N SER A 168 -11.51 -8.91 5.22
CA SER A 168 -11.86 -7.53 5.56
C SER A 168 -13.27 -7.42 6.17
N ALA A 169 -14.23 -8.20 5.69
CA ALA A 169 -15.55 -8.29 6.31
C ALA A 169 -15.47 -8.90 7.71
N LEU A 170 -14.70 -9.99 7.88
CA LEU A 170 -14.47 -10.61 9.19
C LEU A 170 -13.84 -9.61 10.18
N LEU A 171 -12.84 -8.84 9.73
CA LEU A 171 -12.20 -7.80 10.53
C LEU A 171 -13.19 -6.71 10.96
N LEU A 172 -14.00 -6.20 10.02
CA LEU A 172 -14.97 -5.15 10.29
C LEU A 172 -16.06 -5.62 11.28
N THR A 173 -16.60 -6.83 11.09
CA THR A 173 -17.59 -7.41 12.01
C THR A 173 -17.01 -7.56 13.42
N ARG A 174 -15.79 -8.08 13.55
CA ARG A 174 -15.13 -8.24 14.86
C ARG A 174 -14.88 -6.89 15.54
N THR A 175 -14.50 -5.88 14.76
CA THR A 175 -14.26 -4.53 15.28
C THR A 175 -15.55 -3.93 15.82
N LEU A 176 -16.64 -4.00 15.06
CA LEU A 176 -17.94 -3.51 15.52
C LEU A 176 -18.50 -4.28 16.71
N TYR A 177 -18.30 -5.60 16.76
CA TYR A 177 -18.68 -6.40 17.91
C TYR A 177 -17.91 -5.98 19.17
N ALA A 178 -16.59 -5.76 19.06
CA ALA A 178 -15.76 -5.29 20.15
C ALA A 178 -16.17 -3.88 20.62
N ASP A 179 -16.49 -2.97 19.69
CA ASP A 179 -16.99 -1.64 20.00
C ASP A 179 -18.32 -1.70 20.77
N LEU A 180 -19.27 -2.56 20.33
CA LEU A 180 -20.54 -2.78 21.02
C LEU A 180 -20.31 -3.28 22.44
N LEU A 181 -19.46 -4.30 22.59
CA LEU A 181 -19.14 -4.89 23.87
C LEU A 181 -18.55 -3.85 24.83
N ALA A 182 -17.59 -3.06 24.36
CA ALA A 182 -16.96 -2.00 25.14
C ALA A 182 -17.97 -0.89 25.53
N ASN A 183 -18.87 -0.53 24.62
CA ASN A 183 -19.91 0.49 24.89
C ASN A 183 -20.93 0.00 25.91
N LEU A 184 -21.36 -1.26 25.83
CA LEU A 184 -22.25 -1.89 26.81
C LEU A 184 -21.58 -1.98 28.18
N LYS A 185 -20.33 -2.45 28.26
CA LYS A 185 -19.58 -2.49 29.53
C LYS A 185 -19.50 -1.13 30.21
N ARG A 186 -19.16 -0.08 29.45
CA ARG A 186 -19.12 1.31 29.97
C ARG A 186 -20.48 1.79 30.46
N ALA A 187 -21.56 1.44 29.76
CA ALA A 187 -22.91 1.79 30.18
C ALA A 187 -23.28 1.09 31.49
N VAL A 188 -23.02 -0.22 31.61
CA VAL A 188 -23.26 -0.98 32.84
C VAL A 188 -22.41 -0.45 34.00
N GLU A 189 -21.12 -0.21 33.80
CA GLU A 189 -20.24 0.36 34.82
C GLU A 189 -20.76 1.72 35.31
N SER A 190 -21.28 2.57 34.42
CA SER A 190 -21.78 3.89 34.79
C SER A 190 -23.01 3.85 35.72
N VAL A 191 -23.77 2.75 35.70
CA VAL A 191 -24.98 2.56 36.50
C VAL A 191 -24.70 1.70 37.74
N GLU A 192 -23.94 0.62 37.59
CA GLU A 192 -23.66 -0.37 38.65
C GLU A 192 -22.41 -0.03 39.48
N GLY A 193 -21.57 0.89 38.99
CA GLY A 193 -20.35 1.33 39.68
C GLY A 193 -19.20 0.32 39.63
N SER A 194 -19.34 -0.79 38.90
CA SER A 194 -18.30 -1.80 38.70
C SER A 194 -18.31 -2.32 37.27
N GLU A 195 -17.12 -2.51 36.70
CA GLU A 195 -16.98 -3.07 35.36
C GLU A 195 -17.41 -4.56 35.32
N PRO A 196 -18.33 -4.93 34.41
CA PRO A 196 -18.74 -6.32 34.25
C PRO A 196 -17.59 -7.24 33.82
N GLN A 197 -17.47 -8.39 34.47
CA GLN A 197 -16.44 -9.40 34.20
C GLN A 197 -16.92 -10.46 33.19
N THR A 198 -17.54 -10.03 32.09
CA THR A 198 -18.02 -10.90 31.02
C THR A 198 -17.80 -10.26 29.64
N ASP A 199 -17.52 -11.10 28.65
CA ASP A 199 -17.44 -10.70 27.23
C ASP A 199 -18.69 -11.13 26.44
N SER A 200 -19.70 -11.66 27.12
CA SER A 200 -20.96 -12.07 26.51
C SER A 200 -21.94 -10.91 26.50
N ILE A 201 -22.31 -10.43 25.30
CA ILE A 201 -23.36 -9.43 25.13
C ILE A 201 -24.69 -9.89 25.76
N ALA A 202 -25.01 -11.19 25.67
CA ALA A 202 -26.22 -11.74 26.28
C ALA A 202 -26.22 -11.58 27.80
N GLU A 203 -25.09 -11.85 28.47
CA GLU A 203 -24.94 -11.69 29.92
C GLU A 203 -24.90 -10.22 30.35
N LEU A 204 -24.36 -9.33 29.49
CA LEU A 204 -24.43 -7.88 29.72
C LEU A 204 -25.87 -7.38 29.67
N ILE A 205 -26.72 -7.95 28.83
CA ILE A 205 -28.12 -7.53 28.66
C ILE A 205 -29.04 -8.14 29.73
N GLU A 206 -28.74 -9.35 30.19
CA GLU A 206 -29.62 -10.10 31.10
C GLU A 206 -29.94 -9.32 32.37
N GLY A 207 -31.24 -9.10 32.63
CA GLY A 207 -31.73 -8.38 33.82
C GLY A 207 -31.51 -6.85 33.79
N ARG A 208 -31.04 -6.29 32.67
CA ARG A 208 -30.72 -4.85 32.52
C ARG A 208 -31.58 -4.17 31.46
N ASP A 209 -32.90 -4.29 31.59
CA ASP A 209 -33.88 -3.70 30.65
C ASP A 209 -33.68 -2.19 30.42
N TRP A 210 -33.15 -1.49 31.43
CA TRP A 210 -32.80 -0.08 31.36
C TRP A 210 -31.79 0.25 30.25
N LEU A 211 -31.02 -0.71 29.75
CA LEU A 211 -30.13 -0.53 28.60
C LEU A 211 -30.91 -0.16 27.32
N PHE A 212 -32.21 -0.46 27.23
CA PHE A 212 -33.04 -0.18 26.05
C PHE A 212 -34.00 0.99 26.23
N GLU A 213 -34.00 1.63 27.39
CA GLU A 213 -34.85 2.78 27.67
C GLU A 213 -34.35 4.05 26.95
N GLY A 214 -35.25 5.01 26.73
CA GLY A 214 -34.87 6.36 26.27
C GLY A 214 -34.26 6.44 24.86
N ASN A 215 -34.48 5.43 24.00
CA ASN A 215 -33.82 5.30 22.69
C ASN A 215 -32.28 5.29 22.79
N ALA A 216 -31.74 4.65 23.84
CA ALA A 216 -30.31 4.44 23.97
C ALA A 216 -29.75 3.62 22.79
N TYR A 217 -28.59 4.04 22.27
CA TYR A 217 -27.84 3.34 21.25
C TYR A 217 -26.38 3.22 21.66
N TYR A 218 -25.83 2.02 21.52
CA TYR A 218 -24.44 1.70 21.85
C TYR A 218 -23.57 1.53 20.61
N LEU A 219 -24.16 1.67 19.43
CA LEU A 219 -23.50 1.70 18.13
C LEU A 219 -24.34 2.56 17.17
N ASP A 220 -23.70 3.02 16.10
CA ASP A 220 -24.40 3.58 14.96
C ASP A 220 -25.20 2.48 14.24
N THR A 221 -26.52 2.66 14.11
CA THR A 221 -27.42 1.68 13.50
C THR A 221 -27.15 1.46 12.01
N SER A 222 -26.58 2.45 11.31
CA SER A 222 -26.16 2.31 9.91
C SER A 222 -24.97 1.36 9.76
N HIS A 223 -24.09 1.29 10.77
CA HIS A 223 -22.99 0.33 10.80
C HIS A 223 -23.50 -1.10 10.93
N VAL A 224 -24.46 -1.31 11.83
CA VAL A 224 -25.10 -2.63 12.04
C VAL A 224 -25.79 -3.09 10.76
N SER A 225 -26.57 -2.21 10.11
CA SER A 225 -27.24 -2.55 8.84
C SER A 225 -26.24 -2.96 7.76
N SER A 226 -25.09 -2.28 7.68
CA SER A 226 -24.04 -2.59 6.71
C SER A 226 -23.42 -3.98 6.97
N ILE A 227 -23.12 -4.31 8.24
CA ILE A 227 -22.59 -5.64 8.60
C ILE A 227 -23.57 -6.76 8.25
N VAL A 228 -24.85 -6.60 8.57
CA VAL A 228 -25.87 -7.62 8.26
C VAL A 228 -26.00 -7.83 6.75
N GLN A 229 -25.88 -6.78 5.94
CA GLN A 229 -25.88 -6.92 4.47
C GLN A 229 -24.63 -7.64 3.97
N MET A 230 -23.46 -7.36 4.58
CA MET A 230 -22.20 -7.99 4.23
C MET A 230 -22.12 -9.46 4.66
N SER A 231 -22.75 -9.81 5.78
CA SER A 231 -22.67 -11.14 6.40
C SER A 231 -23.31 -12.25 5.58
N VAL A 232 -24.23 -11.90 4.66
CA VAL A 232 -24.84 -12.86 3.71
C VAL A 232 -23.80 -13.63 2.90
N ASN A 233 -22.61 -13.05 2.69
CA ASN A 233 -21.53 -13.66 1.93
C ASN A 233 -20.40 -14.22 2.82
N LEU A 234 -20.59 -14.29 4.14
CA LEU A 234 -19.62 -14.87 5.07
C LEU A 234 -19.90 -16.35 5.26
N GLU A 235 -18.86 -17.19 5.20
CA GLU A 235 -18.97 -18.62 5.51
C GLU A 235 -18.48 -18.95 6.93
N ASN A 236 -17.81 -18.01 7.60
CA ASN A 236 -17.26 -18.21 8.92
C ASN A 236 -18.36 -18.19 10.01
N GLU A 237 -18.67 -19.37 10.57
CA GLU A 237 -19.71 -19.55 11.59
C GLU A 237 -19.51 -18.66 12.83
N GLN A 238 -18.28 -18.51 13.31
CA GLN A 238 -18.00 -17.69 14.49
C GLN A 238 -18.35 -16.22 14.23
N THR A 239 -17.98 -15.69 13.07
CA THR A 239 -18.31 -14.32 12.70
C THR A 239 -19.79 -14.13 12.37
N LEU A 240 -20.44 -15.14 11.78
CA LEU A 240 -21.89 -15.12 11.58
C LEU A 240 -22.67 -15.03 12.91
N ARG A 241 -22.15 -15.58 14.01
CA ARG A 241 -22.77 -15.41 15.34
C ARG A 241 -22.56 -14.01 15.94
N MET A 242 -21.60 -13.24 15.42
CA MET A 242 -21.33 -11.86 15.85
C MET A 242 -22.11 -10.82 15.03
N ALA A 243 -22.43 -11.14 13.77
CA ALA A 243 -23.18 -10.31 12.84
C ALA A 243 -24.69 -10.35 13.13
#